data_AF-A0A2H3KIB8-F1
#
_entry.id   AF-A0A2H3KIB8-F1
#
_cell.length_a   1.000
_cell.length_b   1.000
_cell.length_c   1.000
_cell.angle_alpha   90.00
_cell.angle_beta   90.00
_cell.angle_gamma   90.00
#
_symmetry.space_group_name_H-M   'P 1'
#
loop_
_entity.id
_entity.type
_entity.pdbx_description
1 polymer ?
#
loop_
_entity_poly.entity_id
_entity_poly.type
_entity_poly.pdbx_seq_one_letter_code
_entity_poly.pdbx_strand_id
1 'polypeptide(L)'
;MRNGNYENLSVDAVARRLPESREYLREARIDRTTRMSLREAANATGTNSDELLAQIEARLRREARRTHIQPVEFVMVYEEEDEMSFV
;
A
#
# COMPACT_ATOMS: atom_id res chain seq x y z
N MET A 1 3.78 16.77 12.38
CA MET A 1 3.46 15.49 11.71
C MET A 1 2.71 15.81 10.43
N ARG A 2 3.32 15.60 9.26
CA ARG A 2 2.70 15.90 7.96
C ARG A 2 2.01 14.62 7.47
N ASN A 3 0.95 14.20 8.18
CA ASN A 3 0.12 13.09 7.71
C ASN A 3 -0.65 13.59 6.49
N GLY A 4 -0.14 13.24 5.30
CA GLY A 4 -0.82 13.49 4.05
C GLY A 4 -2.21 12.89 4.13
N ASN A 5 -3.22 13.71 3.88
CA ASN A 5 -4.61 13.38 4.10
C ASN A 5 -5.05 12.24 3.14
N TYR A 6 -4.93 10.98 3.59
CA TYR A 6 -5.26 9.78 2.80
C TYR A 6 -6.74 9.72 2.44
N GLU A 7 -7.59 10.41 3.20
CA GLU A 7 -9.03 10.52 2.98
C GLU A 7 -9.37 11.06 1.60
N ASN A 8 -8.54 12.00 1.11
CA ASN A 8 -8.70 12.67 -0.18
C ASN A 8 -7.99 11.96 -1.33
N LEU A 9 -7.21 10.91 -1.04
CA LEU A 9 -6.56 10.12 -2.09
C LEU A 9 -7.54 9.09 -2.64
N SER A 10 -7.38 8.73 -3.92
CA SER A 10 -8.13 7.63 -4.50
C SER A 10 -7.80 6.31 -3.81
N VAL A 11 -8.78 5.42 -3.74
CA VAL A 11 -8.61 4.08 -3.16
C VAL A 11 -7.39 3.37 -3.77
N ASP A 12 -7.19 3.50 -5.07
CA ASP A 12 -6.03 2.93 -5.77
C ASP A 12 -4.70 3.59 -5.36
N ALA A 13 -4.65 4.91 -5.18
CA ALA A 13 -3.45 5.59 -4.71
C ALA A 13 -3.09 5.17 -3.26
N VAL A 14 -4.09 4.95 -2.41
CA VAL A 14 -3.90 4.41 -1.06
C VAL A 14 -3.38 2.97 -1.13
N ALA A 15 -4.00 2.12 -1.94
CA ALA A 15 -3.57 0.72 -2.11
C ALA A 15 -2.16 0.58 -2.69
N ARG A 16 -1.73 1.51 -3.56
CA ARG A 16 -0.37 1.56 -4.10
C ARG A 16 0.66 2.00 -3.07
N ARG A 17 0.32 2.96 -2.20
CA ARG A 17 1.19 3.40 -1.10
C ARG A 17 1.24 2.40 0.05
N LEU A 18 0.15 1.67 0.25
CA LEU A 18 -0.06 0.74 1.36
C LEU A 18 -0.60 -0.59 0.84
N PRO A 19 0.26 -1.49 0.35
CA PRO A 19 -0.17 -2.76 -0.22
C PRO A 19 -1.00 -3.62 0.76
N GLU A 20 -0.74 -3.56 2.06
CA GLU A 20 -1.53 -4.28 3.08
C GLU A 20 -2.95 -3.75 3.27
N SER A 21 -3.21 -2.47 2.92
CA SER A 21 -4.56 -1.91 3.01
C SER A 21 -5.55 -2.64 2.08
N ARG A 22 -5.05 -3.40 1.09
CA ARG A 22 -5.84 -4.16 0.12
C ARG A 22 -6.76 -5.19 0.78
N GLU A 23 -6.36 -5.80 1.89
CA GLU A 23 -7.17 -6.78 2.61
C GLU A 23 -8.36 -6.09 3.30
N TYR A 24 -8.10 -4.98 4.00
CA TYR A 24 -9.14 -4.17 4.65
C TYR A 24 -10.11 -3.54 3.67
N LEU A 25 -9.62 -3.03 2.54
CA LEU A 25 -10.49 -2.52 1.48
C LEU A 25 -11.44 -3.62 0.97
N ARG A 26 -10.94 -4.85 0.86
CA ARG A 26 -11.75 -6.01 0.47
C ARG A 26 -12.76 -6.39 1.56
N GLU A 27 -12.37 -6.39 2.83
CA GLU A 27 -13.25 -6.63 3.98
C GLU A 27 -14.37 -5.59 4.06
N ALA A 28 -14.03 -4.32 3.84
CA ALA A 28 -14.97 -3.20 3.77
C ALA A 28 -15.79 -3.15 2.46
N ARG A 29 -15.65 -4.15 1.58
CA ARG A 29 -16.28 -4.24 0.26
C ARG A 29 -16.04 -3.00 -0.63
N ILE A 30 -14.92 -2.33 -0.43
CA ILE A 30 -14.49 -1.18 -1.21
C ILE A 30 -13.74 -1.67 -2.45
N ASP A 31 -14.29 -1.39 -3.63
CA ASP A 31 -13.63 -1.70 -4.88
C ASP A 31 -12.48 -0.71 -5.15
N ARG A 32 -11.31 -1.27 -5.46
CA ARG A 32 -10.05 -0.56 -5.75
C ARG A 32 -10.02 0.04 -7.14
N THR A 33 -10.85 -0.45 -8.06
CA THR A 33 -10.97 0.10 -9.42
C THR A 33 -11.77 1.40 -9.45
N THR A 34 -12.44 1.72 -8.33
CA THR A 34 -13.24 2.93 -8.19
C THR A 34 -12.35 4.17 -8.22
N ARG A 35 -12.79 5.19 -8.98
CA ARG A 35 -12.14 6.52 -9.00
C ARG A 35 -12.46 7.37 -7.77
N MET A 36 -13.23 6.84 -6.83
CA MET A 36 -13.63 7.51 -5.59
C MET A 36 -12.42 7.69 -4.67
N SER A 37 -12.47 8.76 -3.88
CA SER A 37 -11.61 8.92 -2.72
C SER A 37 -11.91 7.85 -1.67
N LEU A 38 -10.94 7.58 -0.79
CA LEU A 38 -11.11 6.63 0.30
C LEU A 38 -12.34 6.97 1.17
N ARG A 39 -12.56 8.27 1.42
CA ARG A 39 -13.71 8.75 2.19
C ARG A 39 -15.05 8.49 1.48
N GLU A 40 -15.12 8.79 0.19
CA GLU A 40 -16.33 8.54 -0.60
C GLU A 40 -16.63 7.04 -0.72
N ALA A 41 -15.61 6.22 -0.89
CA ALA A 41 -15.77 4.78 -0.98
C ALA A 41 -16.24 4.17 0.35
N ALA A 42 -15.71 4.63 1.48
CA ALA A 42 -16.17 4.22 2.81
C ALA A 42 -17.64 4.62 3.05
N ASN A 43 -18.01 5.86 2.69
CA ASN A 43 -19.39 6.32 2.78
C ASN A 43 -20.33 5.50 1.88
N ALA A 44 -19.89 5.14 0.67
CA ALA A 44 -20.68 4.35 -0.27
C ALA A 44 -20.95 2.92 0.23
N THR A 45 -20.04 2.34 1.01
CA THR A 45 -20.23 1.02 1.62
C THR A 45 -20.87 1.08 3.01
N GLY A 46 -21.22 2.27 3.51
CA GLY A 46 -21.75 2.48 4.86
C GLY A 46 -20.73 2.21 5.97
N THR A 47 -19.44 2.21 5.63
CA THR A 47 -18.33 2.02 6.57
C THR A 47 -17.90 3.37 7.13
N ASN A 48 -17.63 3.44 8.43
CA ASN A 48 -17.12 4.66 9.05
C ASN A 48 -15.71 4.97 8.51
N SER A 49 -15.59 6.06 7.76
CA SER A 49 -14.33 6.49 7.14
C SER A 49 -13.22 6.70 8.16
N ASP A 50 -13.54 7.25 9.33
CA ASP A 50 -12.54 7.58 10.35
C ASP A 50 -11.97 6.31 10.99
N GLU A 51 -12.82 5.31 11.19
CA GLU A 51 -12.41 4.02 11.73
C GLU A 51 -11.53 3.25 10.74
N LEU A 52 -11.91 3.23 9.47
CA LEU A 52 -11.10 2.63 8.39
C LEU A 52 -9.73 3.31 8.31
N LEU A 53 -9.70 4.64 8.36
CA LEU A 53 -8.46 5.42 8.33
C LEU A 53 -7.58 5.11 9.54
N ALA A 54 -8.16 5.07 10.73
CA ALA A 54 -7.45 4.77 11.97
C ALA A 54 -6.84 3.37 11.96
N GLN A 55 -7.55 2.37 11.43
CA GLN A 55 -7.03 1.01 11.27
C GLN A 55 -5.84 0.97 10.31
N ILE A 56 -5.95 1.66 9.16
CA ILE A 56 -4.87 1.78 8.18
C ILE A 56 -3.63 2.47 8.80
N GLU A 57 -3.82 3.62 9.48
CA GLU A 57 -2.72 4.35 10.12
C GLU A 57 -2.05 3.55 11.27
N ALA A 58 -2.83 2.86 12.09
CA ALA A 58 -2.32 2.07 13.20
C ALA A 58 -1.43 0.93 12.71
N ARG A 59 -1.81 0.30 11.59
CA ARG A 59 -1.02 -0.75 10.92
C ARG A 59 0.29 -0.17 10.37
N LEU A 60 0.22 0.97 9.69
CA LEU A 60 1.37 1.74 9.21
C LEU A 60 2.40 2.00 10.31
N ARG A 61 1.94 2.44 11.49
CA ARG A 61 2.81 2.65 12.65
C ARG A 61 3.40 1.34 13.20
N ARG A 62 2.68 0.22 13.11
CA ARG A 62 3.19 -1.10 13.55
C ARG A 62 4.22 -1.65 12.56
N GLU A 63 3.97 -1.52 11.27
CA GLU A 63 4.88 -1.91 10.19
C GLU A 63 6.14 -1.06 10.14
N ALA A 64 6.03 0.27 10.25
CA ALA A 64 7.20 1.14 10.34
C ALA A 64 8.12 0.77 11.52
N ARG A 65 7.55 0.23 12.59
CA ARG A 65 8.31 -0.33 13.73
C ARG A 65 8.90 -1.72 13.44
N ARG A 66 8.27 -2.51 12.55
CA ARG A 66 8.74 -3.84 12.14
C ARG A 66 9.85 -3.77 11.09
N THR A 67 9.76 -2.84 10.15
CA THR A 67 10.73 -2.64 9.04
C THR A 67 12.06 -2.04 9.50
N HIS A 68 12.18 -1.60 10.75
CA HIS A 68 13.48 -1.22 11.33
C HIS A 68 14.39 -2.40 11.69
N ILE A 69 13.97 -3.63 11.41
CA ILE A 69 14.78 -4.83 11.59
C ILE A 69 14.64 -5.69 10.34
N GLN A 70 15.24 -5.32 9.20
CA GLN A 70 15.78 -6.28 8.22
C GLN A 70 16.90 -5.60 7.42
N PRO A 71 18.19 -5.95 7.64
CA PRO A 71 19.21 -5.69 6.64
C PRO A 71 18.94 -6.62 5.45
N VAL A 72 18.36 -6.08 4.38
CA VAL A 72 18.27 -6.81 3.11
C VAL A 72 19.67 -6.84 2.50
N GLU A 73 20.31 -8.01 2.57
CA GLU A 73 21.50 -8.30 1.78
C GLU A 73 21.14 -8.13 0.30
N PHE A 74 21.75 -7.14 -0.35
CA PHE A 74 21.70 -6.95 -1.78
C PHE A 74 22.39 -8.16 -2.44
N VAL A 75 21.60 -9.10 -2.94
CA VAL A 75 22.10 -10.12 -3.87
C VAL A 75 22.40 -9.41 -5.19
N MET A 76 23.67 -9.08 -5.41
CA MET A 76 24.15 -8.67 -6.73
C MET A 76 24.11 -9.88 -7.66
N VAL A 77 23.11 -9.94 -8.52
CA VAL A 77 23.09 -10.86 -9.65
C VAL A 77 24.06 -10.30 -10.68
N TYR A 78 25.24 -10.91 -10.80
CA TYR A 78 26.08 -10.73 -11.99
C TYR A 78 25.39 -11.50 -13.11
N GLU A 79 24.82 -10.78 -14.09
CA GLU A 79 24.48 -11.40 -15.37
C GLU A 79 25.82 -11.77 -16.03
N GLU A 80 26.13 -13.06 -16.09
CA GLU A 80 27.12 -13.57 -17.02
C GLU A 80 26.55 -13.35 -18.43
N GLU A 81 27.07 -12.35 -19.14
CA GLU A 81 26.86 -12.26 -20.58
C GLU A 81 27.58 -13.42 -21.25
N ASP A 82 26.75 -14.37 -21.68
CA ASP A 82 27.06 -15.55 -22.46
C ASP A 82 27.91 -15.22 -23.69
N GLU A 83 28.85 -16.11 -23.97
CA GLU A 83 29.82 -16.01 -25.04
C GLU A 83 29.12 -15.93 -26.40
N MET A 84 29.36 -14.85 -27.15
CA MET A 84 29.25 -14.89 -28.61
C MET A 84 30.36 -14.07 -29.26
N SER A 85 31.46 -14.75 -29.57
CA SER A 85 32.34 -14.35 -30.67
C SER A 85 32.51 -15.51 -31.64
N PHE A 86 31.71 -15.49 -32.69
CA PHE A 86 31.99 -16.16 -33.96
C PHE A 86 33.01 -15.31 -34.71
N VAL A 87 34.24 -15.81 -34.90
CA VAL A 87 35.08 -15.54 -36.09
C VAL A 87 35.96 -16.77 -36.36
#